data_AF-A0A0V1K9D4-F1
#
_entry.id   AF-A0A0V1K9D4-F1
#
_cell.length_a   1.000
_cell.length_b   1.000
_cell.length_c   1.000
_cell.angle_alpha   90.00
_cell.angle_beta   90.00
_cell.angle_gamma   90.00
#
_symmetry.space_group_name_H-M   'P 1'
#
loop_
_entity.id
_entity.type
_entity.pdbx_description
1 polymer ?
#
loop_
_entity_poly.entity_id
_entity_poly.type
_entity_poly.pdbx_seq_one_letter_code
_entity_poly.pdbx_strand_id
1 'polypeptide(L)'
;MLAYTIMQNDDPFNQLLCKRILILGDGNLTFSKALITAQAEENDCPLRLISTVYETEEQWLTRFSESTNGSIINHLRSRGVEVLFAVDGTRLQETLLPRVSAPFDCVVMNFPHTGGKTNLKHCRHLLKEIFMNLKHVLSENGKFYLSLLDGQFEIDKQRWSEAEQNSDIMFQVTMHKKDSWRVMYLAVYAGFVVDSIHDFPTKQLSGRGYVNAGFRGNAKSFHHNKVPIVVIFRRVPILTSTLTVVPRDVEQQHRQINILRPIYVHDVSFWISTADVDMELLKKAIFSFSKNMVKEVITVEIFHPDKQLFATTIRRGIPAGFCIGACLRLIWQCDEFALTREIARDFQLELRKYLENDFCHLHQCILKLR
;
A
#
# COMPACT_ATOMS: atom_id res chain seq x y z
N MET A 1 3.35 21.05 6.51
CA MET A 1 3.60 21.12 5.06
C MET A 1 3.88 19.69 4.60
N LEU A 2 2.84 18.88 4.39
CA LEU A 2 3.01 17.50 3.94
C LEU A 2 3.22 17.56 2.42
N ALA A 3 4.47 17.32 2.01
CA ALA A 3 4.85 17.30 0.61
C ALA A 3 3.96 16.32 -0.15
N TYR A 4 3.33 16.81 -1.23
CA TYR A 4 2.76 15.95 -2.25
C TYR A 4 3.81 14.90 -2.61
N THR A 5 3.48 13.64 -2.40
CA THR A 5 4.36 12.54 -2.78
C THR A 5 4.24 12.37 -4.29
N ILE A 6 5.14 13.04 -5.01
CA ILE A 6 5.20 13.10 -6.47
C ILE A 6 5.92 11.85 -6.99
N MET A 7 5.54 11.39 -8.19
CA MET A 7 6.37 10.48 -9.00
C MET A 7 7.73 11.13 -9.25
N GLN A 8 8.77 10.62 -8.60
CA GLN A 8 10.12 11.16 -8.74
C GLN A 8 10.83 10.50 -9.93
N ASN A 9 11.51 11.32 -10.73
CA ASN A 9 12.28 10.88 -11.90
C ASN A 9 13.76 10.60 -11.56
N ASP A 10 14.14 10.75 -10.29
CA ASP A 10 15.50 10.51 -9.82
C ASP A 10 15.71 9.00 -9.59
N ASP A 11 16.96 8.53 -9.65
CA ASP A 11 17.26 7.12 -9.39
C ASP A 11 16.93 6.77 -7.92
N PRO A 12 15.90 5.94 -7.66
CA PRO A 12 15.49 5.61 -6.30
C PRO A 12 16.55 4.79 -5.55
N PHE A 13 17.56 4.26 -6.22
CA PHE A 13 18.60 3.43 -5.62
C PHE A 13 19.84 4.21 -5.19
N ASN A 14 19.99 5.47 -5.63
CA ASN A 14 21.12 6.32 -5.19
C ASN A 14 21.05 6.66 -3.69
N GLN A 15 19.85 6.72 -3.12
CA GLN A 15 19.65 6.90 -1.67
C GLN A 15 20.01 5.66 -0.83
N LEU A 16 20.39 4.54 -1.45
CA LEU A 16 20.81 3.33 -0.73
C LEU A 16 22.26 3.38 -0.24
N LEU A 17 23.02 4.43 -0.60
CA LEU A 17 24.41 4.59 -0.16
C LEU A 17 24.52 4.59 1.38
N CYS A 18 25.58 3.96 1.89
CA CYS A 18 25.86 3.77 3.32
C CYS A 18 24.80 2.97 4.12
N LYS A 19 23.78 2.41 3.46
CA LYS A 19 22.75 1.58 4.08
C LYS A 19 23.15 0.12 4.13
N ARG A 20 22.57 -0.62 5.08
CA ARG A 20 22.56 -2.08 5.03
C ARG A 20 21.35 -2.57 4.24
N ILE A 21 21.62 -3.30 3.18
CA ILE A 21 20.65 -3.63 2.14
C ILE A 21 20.48 -5.14 2.01
N LEU A 22 19.23 -5.57 1.91
CA LEU A 22 18.85 -6.91 1.51
C LEU A 22 18.22 -6.86 0.11
N ILE A 23 18.79 -7.57 -0.87
CA ILE A 23 18.11 -7.84 -2.13
C ILE A 23 17.38 -9.17 -2.00
N LEU A 24 16.05 -9.11 -1.85
CA LEU A 24 15.21 -10.28 -1.64
C LEU A 24 14.78 -10.86 -2.98
N GLY A 25 15.36 -12.01 -3.35
CA GLY A 25 15.00 -12.72 -4.59
C GLY A 25 15.64 -12.12 -5.84
N ASP A 26 16.95 -11.94 -5.81
CA ASP A 26 17.78 -11.31 -6.85
C ASP A 26 17.95 -12.15 -8.14
N GLY A 27 17.11 -13.16 -8.37
CA GLY A 27 17.05 -13.91 -9.63
C GLY A 27 18.42 -14.36 -10.15
N ASN A 28 18.91 -13.70 -11.21
CA ASN A 28 20.21 -13.97 -11.86
C ASN A 28 21.40 -13.19 -11.28
N LEU A 29 21.23 -12.51 -10.15
CA LEU A 29 22.23 -11.70 -9.41
C LEU A 29 22.71 -10.43 -10.14
N THR A 30 22.19 -10.13 -11.32
CA THR A 30 22.67 -8.99 -12.13
C THR A 30 22.24 -7.64 -11.56
N PHE A 31 21.17 -7.58 -10.77
CA PHE A 31 20.77 -6.33 -10.10
C PHE A 31 21.75 -5.97 -8.99
N SER A 32 22.11 -6.91 -8.12
CA SER A 32 23.16 -6.65 -7.12
C SER A 32 24.48 -6.26 -7.76
N LYS A 33 24.85 -6.90 -8.88
CA LYS A 33 26.06 -6.52 -9.62
C LYS A 33 25.97 -5.07 -10.12
N ALA A 34 24.86 -4.69 -10.74
CA ALA A 34 24.68 -3.33 -11.23
C ALA A 34 24.69 -2.29 -10.10
N LEU A 35 24.12 -2.62 -8.94
CA LEU A 35 24.12 -1.74 -7.76
C LEU A 35 25.52 -1.52 -7.18
N ILE A 36 26.34 -2.57 -7.11
CA ILE A 36 27.74 -2.47 -6.69
C ILE A 36 28.58 -1.68 -7.71
N THR A 37 28.32 -1.85 -9.01
CA THR A 37 28.95 -1.03 -10.05
C THR A 37 28.61 0.45 -9.87
N ALA A 38 27.34 0.78 -9.62
CA ALA A 38 26.89 2.16 -9.38
C ALA A 38 27.60 2.80 -8.17
N GLN A 39 27.74 2.04 -7.08
CA GLN A 39 28.47 2.51 -5.89
C GLN A 39 29.93 2.83 -6.20
N ALA A 40 30.62 1.98 -6.96
CA ALA A 40 32.02 2.20 -7.34
C ALA A 40 32.21 3.46 -8.19
N GLU A 41 31.17 3.90 -8.90
CA GLU A 41 31.17 5.16 -9.68
C GLU A 41 30.93 6.40 -8.79
N GLU A 42 30.10 6.29 -7.75
CA GLU A 42 29.55 7.45 -7.05
C GLU A 42 30.25 7.86 -5.74
N ASN A 43 30.90 6.96 -4.97
CA ASN A 43 31.74 7.30 -3.79
C ASN A 43 32.30 6.04 -3.08
N ASP A 44 33.46 6.16 -2.41
CA ASP A 44 34.23 5.09 -1.73
C ASP A 44 33.62 4.54 -0.43
N CYS A 45 32.31 4.71 -0.20
CA CYS A 45 31.63 4.19 0.99
C CYS A 45 31.14 2.76 0.77
N PRO A 46 31.44 1.78 1.64
CA PRO A 46 31.07 0.38 1.42
C PRO A 46 29.55 0.16 1.54
N LEU A 47 28.90 -0.31 0.45
CA LEU A 47 27.55 -0.87 0.51
C LEU A 47 27.59 -2.17 1.32
N ARG A 48 26.79 -2.23 2.38
CA ARG A 48 26.60 -3.47 3.16
C ARG A 48 25.45 -4.25 2.54
N LEU A 49 25.75 -4.95 1.45
CA LEU A 49 24.78 -5.64 0.60
C LEU A 49 24.74 -7.15 0.87
N ILE A 50 23.53 -7.67 1.09
CA ILE A 50 23.25 -9.11 1.08
C ILE A 50 22.28 -9.38 -0.07
N SER A 51 22.68 -10.23 -1.00
CA SER A 51 21.84 -10.70 -2.11
C SER A 51 21.30 -12.08 -1.78
N THR A 52 19.99 -12.28 -1.97
CA THR A 52 19.36 -13.58 -1.71
C THR A 52 18.66 -14.15 -2.93
N VAL A 53 18.71 -15.47 -3.03
CA VAL A 53 18.08 -16.25 -4.09
C VAL A 53 17.17 -17.29 -3.46
N TYR A 54 16.00 -17.52 -4.08
CA TYR A 54 15.03 -18.50 -3.57
C TYR A 54 15.50 -19.94 -3.79
N GLU A 55 16.07 -20.23 -4.96
CA GLU A 55 16.62 -21.54 -5.29
C GLU A 55 17.84 -21.90 -4.42
N THR A 56 18.10 -23.21 -4.28
CA THR A 56 19.39 -23.70 -3.77
C THR A 56 20.53 -23.34 -4.73
N GLU A 57 21.78 -23.34 -4.25
CA GLU A 57 22.94 -23.03 -5.09
C GLU A 57 23.06 -23.98 -6.29
N GLU A 58 22.84 -25.28 -6.07
CA GLU A 58 22.85 -26.32 -7.12
C GLU A 58 21.79 -26.08 -8.21
N GLN A 59 20.56 -25.77 -7.80
CA GLN A 59 19.45 -25.45 -8.73
C GLN A 59 19.74 -24.17 -9.50
N TRP A 60 20.28 -23.15 -8.82
CA TRP A 60 20.63 -21.89 -9.45
C TRP A 60 21.74 -22.07 -10.49
N LEU A 61 22.83 -22.77 -10.15
CA LEU A 61 23.94 -23.07 -11.07
C LEU A 61 23.48 -23.86 -12.29
N THR A 62 22.54 -24.80 -12.10
CA THR A 62 21.96 -25.56 -13.21
C THR A 62 21.14 -24.66 -14.13
N ARG A 63 20.35 -23.74 -13.56
CA ARG A 63 19.50 -22.81 -14.31
C ARG A 63 20.29 -21.73 -15.05
N PHE A 64 21.41 -21.30 -14.47
CA PHE A 64 22.27 -20.25 -14.99
C PHE A 64 23.65 -20.81 -15.39
N SER A 65 23.67 -21.97 -16.06
CA SER A 65 24.87 -22.76 -16.34
C SER A 65 25.85 -22.18 -17.38
N GLU A 66 25.52 -21.04 -18.01
CA GLU A 66 26.45 -20.37 -18.94
C GLU A 66 27.66 -19.75 -18.22
N SER A 67 28.81 -19.76 -18.91
CA SER A 67 30.18 -19.47 -18.41
C SER A 67 30.39 -18.10 -17.73
N THR A 68 29.42 -17.20 -17.81
CA THR A 68 29.45 -15.87 -17.19
C THR A 68 28.97 -15.86 -15.73
N ASN A 69 28.39 -16.94 -15.19
CA ASN A 69 27.63 -16.88 -13.94
C ASN A 69 28.38 -17.35 -12.67
N GLY A 70 29.28 -18.34 -12.77
CA GLY A 70 30.27 -18.54 -11.69
C GLY A 70 31.12 -17.28 -11.45
N SER A 71 31.30 -16.49 -12.51
CA SER A 71 31.97 -15.20 -12.42
C SER A 71 31.16 -14.16 -11.64
N ILE A 72 29.81 -14.16 -11.69
CA ILE A 72 29.00 -13.15 -10.99
C ILE A 72 29.02 -13.35 -9.48
N ILE A 73 28.90 -14.59 -9.00
CA ILE A 73 28.95 -14.89 -7.56
C ILE A 73 30.33 -14.50 -7.02
N ASN A 74 31.40 -14.90 -7.70
CA ASN A 74 32.77 -14.58 -7.30
C ASN A 74 33.04 -13.08 -7.35
N HIS A 75 32.51 -12.37 -8.36
CA HIS A 75 32.61 -10.92 -8.46
C HIS A 75 31.88 -10.19 -7.33
N LEU A 76 30.68 -10.64 -6.96
CA LEU A 76 29.93 -10.09 -5.85
C LEU A 76 30.66 -10.32 -4.52
N ARG A 77 31.10 -11.56 -4.28
CA ARG A 77 31.86 -11.93 -3.07
C ARG A 77 33.18 -11.17 -2.96
N SER A 78 33.92 -10.97 -4.06
CA SER A 78 35.16 -10.20 -4.06
C SER A 78 34.96 -8.71 -3.78
N ARG A 79 33.73 -8.21 -3.94
CA ARG A 79 33.31 -6.86 -3.55
C ARG A 79 32.66 -6.79 -2.16
N GLY A 80 32.71 -7.87 -1.39
CA GLY A 80 32.18 -7.93 -0.03
C GLY A 80 30.67 -8.16 0.06
N VAL A 81 30.01 -8.55 -1.04
CA VAL A 81 28.59 -8.92 -1.05
C VAL A 81 28.42 -10.35 -0.58
N GLU A 82 27.54 -10.55 0.39
CA GLU A 82 27.13 -11.89 0.81
C GLU A 82 26.00 -12.39 -0.11
N VAL A 83 26.17 -13.58 -0.70
CA VAL A 83 25.17 -14.21 -1.58
C VAL A 83 24.58 -15.42 -0.87
N LEU A 84 23.29 -15.35 -0.52
CA LEU A 84 22.58 -16.37 0.24
C LEU A 84 21.54 -17.09 -0.62
N PHE A 85 21.74 -18.39 -0.83
CA PHE A 85 20.78 -19.27 -1.49
C PHE A 85 19.73 -19.84 -0.53
N ALA A 86 18.67 -20.42 -1.08
CA ALA A 86 17.56 -21.04 -0.36
C ALA A 86 16.85 -20.10 0.64
N VAL A 87 16.70 -18.82 0.28
CA VAL A 87 16.00 -17.82 1.10
C VAL A 87 14.57 -17.66 0.60
N ASP A 88 13.59 -18.00 1.45
CA ASP A 88 12.18 -17.87 1.16
C ASP A 88 11.64 -16.56 1.75
N GLY A 89 11.27 -15.62 0.88
CA GLY A 89 10.72 -14.31 1.28
C GLY A 89 9.42 -14.38 2.08
N THR A 90 8.71 -15.51 2.04
CA THR A 90 7.49 -15.74 2.84
C THR A 90 7.80 -16.38 4.20
N ARG A 91 9.05 -16.77 4.45
CA ARG A 91 9.53 -17.44 5.66
C ARG A 91 10.90 -16.91 6.06
N LEU A 92 11.03 -15.59 6.16
CA LEU A 92 12.30 -14.92 6.45
C LEU A 92 12.83 -15.26 7.85
N GLN A 93 11.94 -15.52 8.81
CA GLN A 93 12.34 -15.93 10.15
C GLN A 93 13.12 -17.24 10.16
N GLU A 94 12.76 -18.18 9.29
CA GLU A 94 13.37 -19.51 9.22
C GLU A 94 14.59 -19.50 8.30
N THR A 95 14.48 -18.82 7.16
CA THR A 95 15.44 -18.97 6.05
C THR A 95 16.51 -17.89 5.98
N LEU A 96 16.29 -16.74 6.63
CA LEU A 96 17.23 -15.59 6.60
C LEU A 96 17.72 -15.18 7.99
N LEU A 97 16.84 -14.98 8.97
CA LEU A 97 17.22 -14.44 10.28
C LEU A 97 18.36 -15.19 10.99
N PRO A 98 18.43 -16.54 10.95
CA PRO A 98 19.54 -17.26 11.60
C PRO A 98 20.90 -16.99 10.96
N ARG A 99 20.93 -16.39 9.76
CA ARG A 99 22.12 -16.16 8.94
C ARG A 99 22.57 -14.69 8.95
N VAL A 100 21.83 -13.81 9.62
CA VAL A 100 22.10 -12.37 9.64
C VAL A 100 22.08 -11.83 11.07
N SER A 101 23.01 -10.93 11.39
CA SER A 101 23.25 -10.50 12.77
C SER A 101 22.50 -9.23 13.21
N ALA A 102 21.81 -8.55 12.29
CA ALA A 102 21.09 -7.32 12.60
C ALA A 102 20.04 -7.02 11.50
N PRO A 103 19.13 -6.08 11.74
CA PRO A 103 18.16 -5.67 10.73
C PRO A 103 18.80 -4.88 9.58
N PHE A 104 18.02 -4.70 8.51
CA PHE A 104 18.35 -3.96 7.29
C PHE A 104 17.68 -2.59 7.28
N ASP A 105 18.40 -1.59 6.78
CA ASP A 105 17.84 -0.26 6.52
C ASP A 105 16.96 -0.27 5.27
N CYS A 106 17.28 -1.12 4.30
CA CYS A 106 16.56 -1.24 3.06
C CYS A 106 16.39 -2.71 2.66
N VAL A 107 15.18 -3.09 2.30
CA VAL A 107 14.91 -4.35 1.59
C VAL A 107 14.45 -4.00 0.19
N VAL A 108 15.07 -4.57 -0.83
CA VAL A 108 14.71 -4.38 -2.24
C VAL A 108 14.20 -5.69 -2.80
N MET A 109 13.03 -5.67 -3.43
CA MET A 109 12.48 -6.82 -4.15
C MET A 109 12.02 -6.37 -5.53
N ASN A 110 12.64 -6.92 -6.57
CA ASN A 110 12.35 -6.54 -7.94
C ASN A 110 11.46 -7.59 -8.60
N PHE A 111 10.30 -7.18 -9.10
CA PHE A 111 9.43 -7.99 -9.96
C PHE A 111 9.09 -9.38 -9.37
N PRO A 112 8.52 -9.44 -8.15
CA PRO A 112 8.26 -10.72 -7.49
C PRO A 112 7.32 -11.60 -8.32
N HIS A 113 7.59 -12.91 -8.33
CA HIS A 113 6.87 -13.85 -9.18
C HIS A 113 6.60 -15.17 -8.45
N THR A 114 5.36 -15.69 -8.55
CA THR A 114 4.94 -16.94 -7.89
C THR A 114 5.41 -18.21 -8.61
N GLY A 115 5.91 -18.08 -9.84
CA GLY A 115 6.17 -19.20 -10.74
C GLY A 115 4.94 -19.57 -11.57
N GLY A 116 5.17 -20.11 -12.77
CA GLY A 116 4.10 -20.45 -13.72
C GLY A 116 3.39 -19.23 -14.31
N LYS A 117 2.15 -19.41 -14.76
CA LYS A 117 1.33 -18.31 -15.27
C LYS A 117 0.89 -17.41 -14.11
N THR A 118 0.95 -16.10 -14.33
CA THR A 118 0.52 -15.10 -13.33
C THR A 118 -0.92 -15.34 -12.92
N ASN A 119 -1.17 -15.45 -11.61
CA ASN A 119 -2.49 -15.53 -11.02
C ASN A 119 -2.62 -14.46 -9.93
N LEU A 120 -3.63 -13.60 -10.05
CA LEU A 120 -3.81 -12.45 -9.17
C LEU A 120 -3.93 -12.84 -7.69
N LYS A 121 -4.61 -13.95 -7.38
CA LYS A 121 -4.75 -14.44 -6.00
C LYS A 121 -3.40 -14.86 -5.43
N HIS A 122 -2.59 -15.58 -6.21
CA HIS A 122 -1.27 -16.02 -5.77
C HIS A 122 -0.31 -14.84 -5.61
N CYS A 123 -0.31 -13.87 -6.53
CA CYS A 123 0.52 -12.66 -6.41
C CYS A 123 0.17 -11.85 -5.16
N ARG A 124 -1.13 -11.67 -4.88
CA ARG A 124 -1.60 -10.99 -3.67
C ARG A 124 -1.19 -11.74 -2.41
N HIS A 125 -1.30 -13.07 -2.40
CA HIS A 125 -0.89 -13.87 -1.27
C HIS A 125 0.62 -13.80 -1.04
N LEU A 126 1.43 -13.95 -2.09
CA LEU A 126 2.89 -13.81 -2.03
C LEU A 126 3.30 -12.48 -1.38
N LEU A 127 2.77 -11.36 -1.90
CA LEU A 127 3.08 -10.04 -1.35
C LEU A 127 2.59 -9.87 0.09
N LYS A 128 1.40 -10.37 0.42
CA LYS A 128 0.90 -10.36 1.81
C LYS A 128 1.89 -11.04 2.75
N GLU A 129 2.34 -12.25 2.42
CA GLU A 129 3.27 -12.99 3.27
C GLU A 129 4.64 -12.31 3.35
N ILE A 130 5.14 -11.73 2.26
CA ILE A 130 6.38 -10.95 2.27
C ILE A 130 6.24 -9.76 3.23
N PHE A 131 5.20 -8.93 3.09
CA PHE A 131 4.96 -7.79 3.97
C PHE A 131 4.91 -8.21 5.45
N MET A 132 4.21 -9.31 5.75
CA MET A 132 4.13 -9.84 7.11
C MET A 132 5.48 -10.30 7.66
N ASN A 133 6.40 -10.73 6.80
CA ASN A 133 7.74 -11.19 7.17
C ASN A 133 8.77 -10.05 7.24
N LEU A 134 8.57 -8.96 6.49
CA LEU A 134 9.48 -7.80 6.49
C LEU A 134 9.66 -7.19 7.88
N LYS A 135 8.65 -7.29 8.74
CA LYS A 135 8.70 -6.76 10.10
C LYS A 135 9.86 -7.32 10.95
N HIS A 136 10.35 -8.51 10.62
CA HIS A 136 11.43 -9.17 11.35
C HIS A 136 12.83 -8.79 10.89
N VAL A 137 12.96 -8.34 9.63
CA VAL A 137 14.26 -8.08 9.00
C VAL A 137 14.54 -6.61 8.80
N LEU A 138 13.53 -5.75 8.67
CA LEU A 138 13.72 -4.31 8.52
C LEU A 138 13.98 -3.63 9.87
N SER A 139 14.81 -2.60 9.88
CA SER A 139 14.95 -1.70 11.03
C SER A 139 13.67 -0.88 11.23
N GLU A 140 13.58 -0.16 12.36
CA GLU A 140 12.40 0.65 12.72
C GLU A 140 12.09 1.72 11.65
N ASN A 141 13.14 2.40 11.16
CA ASN A 141 13.05 3.38 10.07
C ASN A 141 13.37 2.78 8.69
N GLY A 142 13.39 1.45 8.60
CA GLY A 142 13.74 0.74 7.38
C GLY A 142 12.68 0.90 6.30
N LYS A 143 13.13 0.94 5.04
CA LYS A 143 12.26 1.09 3.87
C LYS A 143 12.24 -0.18 3.02
N PHE A 144 11.08 -0.47 2.43
CA PHE A 144 10.92 -1.56 1.48
C PHE A 144 10.71 -1.03 0.07
N TYR A 145 11.58 -1.43 -0.85
CA TYR A 145 11.57 -1.03 -2.25
C TYR A 145 11.00 -2.19 -3.06
N LEU A 146 9.83 -1.98 -3.66
CA LEU A 146 9.16 -2.99 -4.46
C LEU A 146 9.02 -2.53 -5.90
N SER A 147 9.72 -3.20 -6.82
CA SER A 147 9.60 -2.89 -8.24
C SER A 147 8.49 -3.70 -8.89
N LEU A 148 7.61 -3.01 -9.63
CA LEU A 148 6.40 -3.57 -10.23
C LEU A 148 6.27 -3.17 -11.69
N LEU A 149 5.71 -4.08 -12.48
CA LEU A 149 5.33 -3.83 -13.87
C LEU A 149 4.02 -3.05 -13.96
N ASP A 150 3.74 -2.48 -15.13
CA ASP A 150 2.48 -1.78 -15.40
C ASP A 150 1.26 -2.67 -15.09
N GLY A 151 0.25 -2.08 -14.46
CA GLY A 151 -0.98 -2.77 -14.07
C GLY A 151 -0.89 -3.67 -12.83
N GLN A 152 0.32 -3.91 -12.30
CA GLN A 152 0.46 -4.66 -11.04
C GLN A 152 0.13 -3.78 -9.84
N PHE A 153 0.53 -2.51 -9.86
CA PHE A 153 0.12 -1.54 -8.85
C PHE A 153 -1.31 -1.05 -9.11
N GLU A 154 -2.04 -0.69 -8.05
CA GLU A 154 -3.46 -0.31 -8.14
C GLU A 154 -3.72 1.04 -8.77
N ILE A 155 -2.71 1.90 -8.93
CA ILE A 155 -2.85 3.19 -9.60
C ILE A 155 -2.17 3.11 -10.97
N ASP A 156 -2.89 3.55 -12.00
CA ASP A 156 -2.32 3.70 -13.33
C ASP A 156 -1.42 4.92 -13.39
N LYS A 157 -0.15 4.72 -13.76
CA LYS A 157 0.82 5.80 -13.90
C LYS A 157 0.34 6.89 -14.87
N GLN A 158 -0.36 6.52 -15.95
CA GLN A 158 -0.83 7.49 -16.94
C GLN A 158 -1.90 8.44 -16.39
N ARG A 159 -2.65 7.98 -15.38
CA ARG A 159 -3.74 8.76 -14.77
C ARG A 159 -3.27 9.57 -13.57
N TRP A 160 -1.99 9.53 -13.23
CA TRP A 160 -1.46 10.24 -12.06
C TRP A 160 -1.62 11.76 -12.17
N SER A 161 -1.24 12.32 -13.33
CA SER A 161 -1.40 13.76 -13.59
C SER A 161 -2.87 14.19 -13.60
N GLU A 162 -3.79 13.30 -14.02
CA GLU A 162 -5.23 13.55 -13.91
C GLU A 162 -5.66 13.63 -12.44
N ALA A 163 -5.14 12.75 -11.58
CA ALA A 163 -5.47 12.72 -10.16
C ALA A 163 -4.92 13.95 -9.41
N GLU A 164 -3.79 14.51 -9.82
CA GLU A 164 -3.23 15.75 -9.23
C GLU A 164 -4.07 16.98 -9.59
N GLN A 165 -4.62 17.01 -10.80
CA GLN A 165 -5.43 18.15 -11.28
C GLN A 165 -6.90 18.02 -10.91
N ASN A 166 -7.37 16.82 -10.56
CA ASN A 166 -8.76 16.56 -10.23
C ASN A 166 -8.98 16.42 -8.72
N SER A 167 -9.65 17.42 -8.16
CA SER A 167 -10.04 17.46 -6.74
C SER A 167 -11.32 16.68 -6.44
N ASP A 168 -11.99 16.10 -7.44
CA ASP A 168 -13.14 15.22 -7.24
C ASP A 168 -12.71 13.95 -6.51
N ILE A 169 -13.19 13.83 -5.27
CA ILE A 169 -12.92 12.69 -4.41
C ILE A 169 -13.40 11.36 -5.00
N MET A 170 -14.55 11.35 -5.69
CA MET A 170 -15.08 10.12 -6.27
C MET A 170 -14.24 9.69 -7.47
N PHE A 171 -13.68 10.64 -8.23
CA PHE A 171 -12.67 10.34 -9.22
C PHE A 171 -11.45 9.69 -8.57
N GLN A 172 -10.90 10.27 -7.49
CA GLN A 172 -9.74 9.72 -6.77
C GLN A 172 -9.99 8.32 -6.23
N VAL A 173 -11.19 8.03 -5.69
CA VAL A 173 -11.60 6.70 -5.24
C VAL A 173 -11.53 5.68 -6.39
N THR A 174 -11.95 6.05 -7.60
CA THR A 174 -11.97 5.13 -8.76
C THR A 174 -10.58 4.83 -9.33
N MET A 175 -9.55 5.57 -8.91
CA MET A 175 -8.18 5.36 -9.36
C MET A 175 -7.62 4.00 -8.93
N HIS A 176 -8.08 3.47 -7.80
CA HIS A 176 -7.58 2.21 -7.25
C HIS A 176 -8.23 1.02 -7.96
N LYS A 177 -7.58 0.55 -9.03
CA LYS A 177 -7.99 -0.62 -9.83
C LYS A 177 -8.15 -1.85 -8.96
N LYS A 178 -9.30 -2.53 -9.05
CA LYS A 178 -9.62 -3.74 -8.27
C LYS A 178 -8.99 -5.01 -8.87
N ASP A 179 -8.63 -4.97 -10.14
CA ASP A 179 -7.98 -6.00 -10.94
C ASP A 179 -6.44 -5.85 -10.97
N SER A 180 -5.88 -5.17 -9.97
CA SER A 180 -4.44 -5.05 -9.73
C SER A 180 -3.99 -5.91 -8.53
N TRP A 181 -2.72 -5.88 -8.17
CA TRP A 181 -2.23 -6.59 -6.99
C TRP A 181 -2.63 -5.90 -5.67
N ARG A 182 -3.18 -4.68 -5.71
CA ARG A 182 -3.70 -3.96 -4.52
C ARG A 182 -2.66 -3.85 -3.41
N VAL A 183 -1.43 -3.53 -3.78
CA VAL A 183 -0.25 -3.64 -2.91
C VAL A 183 -0.35 -2.73 -1.69
N MET A 184 -0.88 -1.51 -1.83
CA MET A 184 -1.09 -0.61 -0.69
C MET A 184 -2.06 -1.21 0.33
N TYR A 185 -3.11 -1.86 -0.17
CA TYR A 185 -4.11 -2.52 0.67
C TYR A 185 -3.57 -3.78 1.36
N LEU A 186 -2.55 -4.44 0.79
CA LEU A 186 -1.87 -5.55 1.44
C LEU A 186 -0.86 -5.06 2.49
N ALA A 187 -0.12 -4.00 2.16
CA ALA A 187 0.93 -3.43 2.99
C ALA A 187 0.44 -2.99 4.38
N VAL A 188 -0.75 -2.40 4.46
CA VAL A 188 -1.32 -1.93 5.74
C VAL A 188 -1.56 -3.04 6.75
N TYR A 189 -1.79 -4.30 6.34
CA TYR A 189 -1.92 -5.41 7.29
C TYR A 189 -0.61 -5.70 8.05
N ALA A 190 0.52 -5.27 7.51
CA ALA A 190 1.83 -5.44 8.11
C ALA A 190 2.41 -4.14 8.69
N GLY A 191 1.63 -3.06 8.75
CA GLY A 191 2.10 -1.77 9.25
C GLY A 191 2.97 -1.00 8.26
N PHE A 192 2.64 -1.06 6.97
CA PHE A 192 3.34 -0.31 5.93
C PHE A 192 2.39 0.59 5.13
N VAL A 193 2.89 1.76 4.73
CA VAL A 193 2.24 2.69 3.80
C VAL A 193 3.25 3.13 2.73
N VAL A 194 2.75 3.60 1.59
CA VAL A 194 3.61 4.11 0.52
C VAL A 194 4.26 5.42 0.97
N ASP A 195 5.58 5.47 0.88
CA ASP A 195 6.41 6.65 1.13
C ASP A 195 6.61 7.45 -0.15
N SER A 196 6.95 6.78 -1.26
CA SER A 196 7.13 7.42 -2.57
C SER A 196 7.06 6.41 -3.72
N ILE A 197 6.82 6.90 -4.93
CA ILE A 197 6.88 6.11 -6.17
C ILE A 197 7.87 6.76 -7.13
N HIS A 198 8.68 5.93 -7.78
CA HIS A 198 9.71 6.33 -8.72
C HIS A 198 9.63 5.48 -9.98
N ASP A 199 10.24 5.98 -11.06
CA ASP A 199 10.49 5.17 -12.24
C ASP A 199 11.61 4.15 -11.97
N PHE A 200 11.44 2.93 -12.45
CA PHE A 200 12.52 1.94 -12.40
C PHE A 200 13.60 2.34 -13.42
N PRO A 201 14.86 2.57 -12.99
CA PRO A 201 15.92 3.13 -13.83
C PRO A 201 16.56 2.07 -14.75
N THR A 202 15.75 1.44 -15.62
CA THR A 202 16.18 0.32 -16.48
C THR A 202 17.41 0.67 -17.30
N LYS A 203 17.45 1.86 -17.92
CA LYS A 203 18.56 2.24 -18.82
C LYS A 203 19.88 2.38 -18.06
N GLN A 204 19.85 3.04 -16.91
CA GLN A 204 21.00 3.26 -16.05
C GLN A 204 21.52 1.92 -15.51
N LEU A 205 20.63 1.07 -15.00
CA LEU A 205 20.99 -0.25 -14.51
C LEU A 205 21.55 -1.15 -15.63
N SER A 206 20.96 -1.12 -16.82
CA SER A 206 21.44 -1.90 -17.97
C SER A 206 22.82 -1.42 -18.46
N GLY A 207 23.10 -0.10 -18.41
CA GLY A 207 24.45 0.43 -18.63
C GLY A 207 25.50 -0.12 -17.66
N ARG A 208 25.07 -0.55 -16.47
CA ARG A 208 25.88 -1.18 -15.42
C ARG A 208 25.82 -2.71 -15.42
N GLY A 209 25.21 -3.32 -16.44
CA GLY A 209 25.15 -4.76 -16.63
C GLY A 209 23.94 -5.47 -16.01
N TYR A 210 22.90 -4.75 -15.60
CA TYR A 210 21.62 -5.36 -15.21
C TYR A 210 20.92 -5.99 -16.40
N VAL A 211 20.55 -7.28 -16.25
CA VAL A 211 19.79 -8.02 -17.25
C VAL A 211 18.55 -8.60 -16.59
N ASN A 212 17.39 -8.25 -17.11
CA ASN A 212 16.14 -8.81 -16.62
C ASN A 212 16.02 -10.30 -16.97
N ALA A 213 15.70 -11.14 -15.98
CA ALA A 213 15.35 -12.55 -16.16
C ALA A 213 13.95 -12.82 -15.56
N GLY A 214 12.98 -13.06 -16.43
CA GLY A 214 11.57 -12.87 -16.13
C GLY A 214 10.75 -14.11 -15.76
N PHE A 215 11.17 -15.30 -16.15
CA PHE A 215 10.35 -16.51 -16.01
C PHE A 215 10.97 -17.52 -15.04
N ARG A 216 10.28 -17.86 -13.96
CA ARG A 216 10.69 -18.96 -13.07
C ARG A 216 10.77 -20.25 -13.90
N GLY A 217 11.98 -20.82 -14.03
CA GLY A 217 12.24 -22.03 -14.80
C GLY A 217 12.96 -21.84 -16.14
N ASN A 218 13.02 -20.63 -16.72
CA ASN A 218 13.78 -20.34 -17.95
C ASN A 218 14.46 -18.96 -17.85
N ALA A 219 15.74 -18.83 -18.23
CA ALA A 219 16.51 -17.57 -18.15
C ALA A 219 16.06 -16.47 -19.16
N LYS A 220 14.81 -16.50 -19.65
CA LYS A 220 14.29 -15.53 -20.63
C LYS A 220 13.96 -14.20 -19.98
N SER A 221 14.33 -13.10 -20.62
CA SER A 221 13.90 -11.74 -20.28
C SER A 221 12.41 -11.53 -20.57
N PHE A 222 11.81 -10.53 -19.94
CA PHE A 222 10.49 -10.02 -20.33
C PHE A 222 10.61 -8.67 -21.04
N HIS A 223 9.73 -8.42 -22.02
CA HIS A 223 9.62 -7.14 -22.73
C HIS A 223 8.36 -6.40 -22.25
N HIS A 224 8.51 -5.12 -21.91
CA HIS A 224 7.40 -4.24 -21.55
C HIS A 224 7.46 -2.94 -22.34
N ASN A 225 6.29 -2.50 -22.82
CA ASN A 225 6.15 -1.27 -23.59
C ASN A 225 6.10 -0.02 -22.69
N LYS A 226 6.04 -0.20 -21.36
CA LYS A 226 5.92 0.86 -20.37
C LYS A 226 7.03 0.75 -19.33
N VAL A 227 7.46 1.89 -18.80
CA VAL A 227 8.48 1.99 -17.76
C VAL A 227 7.92 1.40 -16.45
N PRO A 228 8.56 0.36 -15.87
CA PRO A 228 8.17 -0.15 -14.57
C PRO A 228 8.36 0.89 -13.46
N ILE A 229 7.76 0.65 -12.29
CA ILE A 229 7.84 1.57 -11.15
C ILE A 229 8.54 0.92 -9.96
N VAL A 230 9.11 1.72 -9.08
CA VAL A 230 9.56 1.35 -7.73
C VAL A 230 8.62 2.01 -6.72
N VAL A 231 7.90 1.20 -5.96
CA VAL A 231 7.08 1.67 -4.86
C VAL A 231 7.86 1.49 -3.56
N ILE A 232 8.16 2.60 -2.89
CA ILE A 232 8.88 2.62 -1.63
C ILE A 232 7.87 2.67 -0.51
N PHE A 233 7.96 1.74 0.43
CA PHE A 233 7.12 1.66 1.62
C PHE A 233 7.92 2.01 2.87
N ARG A 234 7.28 2.72 3.78
CA ARG A 234 7.77 2.99 5.14
C ARG A 234 6.89 2.30 6.18
N ARG A 235 7.45 2.02 7.34
CA ARG A 235 6.69 1.51 8.49
C ARG A 235 5.83 2.62 9.09
N VAL A 236 4.68 2.18 9.59
CA VAL A 236 3.75 2.95 10.43
C VAL A 236 3.17 2.04 11.51
N PRO A 237 2.74 2.58 12.65
CA PRO A 237 1.96 1.80 13.60
C PRO A 237 0.67 1.28 12.96
N ILE A 238 0.27 0.06 13.30
CA ILE A 238 -1.03 -0.48 12.93
C ILE A 238 -2.06 0.11 13.88
N LEU A 239 -3.15 0.64 13.32
CA LEU A 239 -4.22 1.20 14.13
C LEU A 239 -4.94 0.09 14.88
N THR A 240 -5.15 0.25 16.18
CA THR A 240 -5.95 -0.72 16.97
C THR A 240 -7.44 -0.47 16.76
N SER A 241 -8.28 -1.43 17.15
CA SER A 241 -9.74 -1.35 17.01
C SER A 241 -10.43 -0.31 17.89
N THR A 242 -9.70 0.54 18.62
CA THR A 242 -10.27 1.57 19.49
C THR A 242 -9.77 2.96 19.13
N LEU A 243 -10.69 3.92 18.98
CA LEU A 243 -10.38 5.32 18.63
C LEU A 243 -9.69 6.10 19.75
N THR A 244 -9.77 5.61 20.99
CA THR A 244 -9.19 6.27 22.18
C THR A 244 -7.67 6.34 22.14
N VAL A 245 -7.02 5.41 21.44
CA VAL A 245 -5.55 5.31 21.35
C VAL A 245 -4.98 6.19 20.22
N VAL A 246 -5.83 6.79 19.39
CA VAL A 246 -5.38 7.64 18.27
C VAL A 246 -4.82 8.97 18.79
N PRO A 247 -3.57 9.34 18.46
CA PRO A 247 -2.95 10.57 18.93
C PRO A 247 -3.69 11.83 18.45
N ARG A 248 -3.64 12.90 19.26
CA ARG A 248 -4.25 14.19 18.94
C ARG A 248 -3.68 14.84 17.66
N ASP A 249 -2.44 14.56 17.31
CA ASP A 249 -1.85 15.09 16.08
C ASP A 249 -2.55 14.56 14.82
N VAL A 250 -3.13 13.34 14.89
CA VAL A 250 -3.96 12.78 13.82
C VAL A 250 -5.27 13.55 13.69
N GLU A 251 -5.86 13.97 14.82
CA GLU A 251 -7.09 14.79 14.83
C GLU A 251 -6.90 16.13 14.13
N GLN A 252 -5.69 16.66 14.08
CA GLN A 252 -5.39 17.94 13.43
C GLN A 252 -5.02 17.80 11.94
N GLN A 253 -5.03 16.57 11.40
CA GLN A 253 -4.66 16.35 10.00
C GLN A 253 -5.65 16.97 9.03
N HIS A 254 -5.09 17.40 7.90
CA HIS A 254 -5.87 17.88 6.78
C HIS A 254 -6.76 16.75 6.23
N ARG A 255 -7.98 17.10 5.82
CA ARG A 255 -8.97 16.18 5.24
C ARG A 255 -8.74 15.87 3.76
N GLN A 256 -7.65 16.36 3.18
CA GLN A 256 -7.29 16.03 1.80
C GLN A 256 -6.97 14.56 1.68
N ILE A 257 -7.45 13.99 0.59
CA ILE A 257 -7.23 12.60 0.27
C ILE A 257 -5.86 12.45 -0.38
N ASN A 258 -5.17 11.42 0.10
CA ASN A 258 -3.91 10.98 -0.41
C ASN A 258 -4.14 9.72 -1.24
N ILE A 259 -4.00 9.82 -2.57
CA ILE A 259 -4.17 8.66 -3.46
C ILE A 259 -3.18 7.53 -3.14
N LEU A 260 -2.09 7.82 -2.43
CA LEU A 260 -1.10 6.84 -1.99
C LEU A 260 -1.42 6.15 -0.67
N ARG A 261 -2.68 6.21 -0.23
CA ARG A 261 -3.16 5.48 0.94
C ARG A 261 -4.39 4.67 0.58
N PRO A 262 -4.61 3.50 1.20
CA PRO A 262 -5.87 2.78 1.04
C PRO A 262 -7.07 3.68 1.33
N ILE A 263 -8.04 3.66 0.42
CA ILE A 263 -9.32 4.35 0.55
C ILE A 263 -10.41 3.29 0.77
N TYR A 264 -11.22 3.48 1.81
CA TYR A 264 -12.38 2.66 2.11
C TYR A 264 -13.65 3.50 2.06
N VAL A 265 -14.61 3.06 1.25
CA VAL A 265 -15.88 3.75 1.05
C VAL A 265 -16.96 2.99 1.80
N HIS A 266 -17.69 3.69 2.65
CA HIS A 266 -18.78 3.13 3.43
C HIS A 266 -20.01 4.02 3.33
N ASP A 267 -21.14 3.43 2.91
CA ASP A 267 -22.42 4.11 2.89
C ASP A 267 -23.16 3.85 4.22
N VAL A 268 -23.74 4.92 4.76
CA VAL A 268 -24.44 4.96 6.03
C VAL A 268 -25.82 5.51 5.76
N SER A 269 -26.81 4.62 5.82
CA SER A 269 -28.21 4.96 5.60
C SER A 269 -28.96 5.00 6.92
N PHE A 270 -29.76 6.04 7.14
CA PHE A 270 -30.57 6.18 8.35
C PHE A 270 -31.89 6.90 8.07
N TRP A 271 -32.84 6.68 8.97
CA TRP A 271 -34.05 7.46 9.11
C TRP A 271 -33.86 8.54 10.16
N ILE A 272 -34.47 9.71 9.96
CA ILE A 272 -34.44 10.86 10.84
C ILE A 272 -35.87 11.22 11.28
N SER A 273 -36.08 11.45 12.59
CA SER A 273 -37.40 11.74 13.17
C SER A 273 -37.85 13.20 13.08
N THR A 274 -36.96 14.11 12.71
CA THR A 274 -37.25 15.54 12.58
C THR A 274 -36.80 16.06 11.22
N ALA A 275 -37.54 17.03 10.68
CA ALA A 275 -37.23 17.68 9.42
C ALA A 275 -36.05 18.67 9.52
N ASP A 276 -35.73 19.10 10.75
CA ASP A 276 -34.79 20.20 11.02
C ASP A 276 -33.39 19.70 11.44
N VAL A 277 -33.02 18.45 11.15
CA VAL A 277 -31.65 17.99 11.46
C VAL A 277 -30.65 18.76 10.62
N ASP A 278 -29.75 19.45 11.30
CA ASP A 278 -28.61 20.12 10.68
C ASP A 278 -27.60 19.07 10.16
N MET A 279 -27.63 18.86 8.84
CA MET A 279 -26.73 17.93 8.16
C MET A 279 -25.26 18.34 8.26
N GLU A 280 -24.96 19.64 8.38
CA GLU A 280 -23.58 20.10 8.55
C GLU A 280 -23.09 19.82 9.97
N LEU A 281 -23.96 19.95 10.97
CA LEU A 281 -23.67 19.51 12.34
C LEU A 281 -23.43 18.00 12.42
N LEU A 282 -24.24 17.20 11.73
CA LEU A 282 -24.04 15.75 11.64
C LEU A 282 -22.69 15.40 10.98
N LYS A 283 -22.33 16.07 9.88
CA LYS A 283 -21.00 15.90 9.25
C LYS A 283 -19.88 16.27 10.21
N LYS A 284 -19.98 17.39 10.93
CA LYS A 284 -19.00 17.80 11.95
C LYS A 284 -18.86 16.74 13.06
N ALA A 285 -19.96 16.16 13.52
CA ALA A 285 -19.94 15.09 14.50
C ALA A 285 -19.23 13.84 13.97
N ILE A 286 -19.44 13.46 12.71
CA ILE A 286 -18.72 12.35 12.05
C ILE A 286 -17.21 12.62 11.98
N PHE A 287 -16.81 13.82 11.55
CA PHE A 287 -15.40 14.21 11.50
C PHE A 287 -14.74 14.19 12.88
N SER A 288 -15.44 14.73 13.89
CA SER A 288 -14.95 14.74 15.28
C SER A 288 -14.83 13.34 15.85
N PHE A 289 -15.85 12.49 15.68
CA PHE A 289 -15.84 11.10 16.14
C PHE A 289 -14.68 10.31 15.52
N SER A 290 -14.55 10.42 14.20
CA SER A 290 -13.54 9.69 13.44
C SER A 290 -12.13 10.26 13.56
N LYS A 291 -11.94 11.36 14.32
CA LYS A 291 -10.65 12.04 14.46
C LYS A 291 -10.04 12.40 13.10
N ASN A 292 -10.88 12.87 12.17
CA ASN A 292 -10.53 13.18 10.78
C ASN A 292 -9.97 12.00 9.95
N MET A 293 -10.20 10.75 10.36
CA MET A 293 -9.97 9.58 9.50
C MET A 293 -11.08 9.39 8.46
N VAL A 294 -12.28 9.88 8.73
CA VAL A 294 -13.22 10.18 7.66
C VAL A 294 -12.74 11.49 7.02
N LYS A 295 -12.24 11.39 5.79
CA LYS A 295 -11.71 12.52 5.04
C LYS A 295 -12.82 13.31 4.34
N GLU A 296 -13.90 12.63 3.95
CA GLU A 296 -15.03 13.27 3.26
C GLU A 296 -16.36 12.60 3.62
N VAL A 297 -17.43 13.41 3.64
CA VAL A 297 -18.82 12.97 3.87
C VAL A 297 -19.70 13.48 2.74
N ILE A 298 -20.03 12.60 1.80
CA ILE A 298 -20.82 12.92 0.62
C ILE A 298 -22.27 12.57 0.89
N THR A 299 -23.17 13.54 0.71
CA THR A 299 -24.61 13.26 0.69
C THR A 299 -24.94 12.52 -0.61
N VAL A 300 -25.28 11.24 -0.51
CA VAL A 300 -25.66 10.42 -1.68
C VAL A 300 -27.12 10.68 -2.03
N GLU A 301 -27.99 10.63 -1.02
CA GLU A 301 -29.43 10.79 -1.20
C GLU A 301 -30.06 11.35 0.08
N ILE A 302 -31.00 12.28 -0.07
CA ILE A 302 -31.92 12.68 0.99
C ILE A 302 -33.34 12.51 0.46
N PHE A 303 -34.06 11.59 1.07
CA PHE A 303 -35.42 11.22 0.74
C PHE A 303 -36.40 11.90 1.72
N HIS A 304 -37.29 12.73 1.18
CA HIS A 304 -38.38 13.36 1.93
C HIS A 304 -39.71 12.68 1.52
N PRO A 305 -40.40 11.97 2.43
CA PRO A 305 -41.61 11.19 2.12
C PRO A 305 -42.85 12.03 1.73
N ASP A 306 -42.82 13.36 1.87
CA ASP A 306 -44.01 14.23 1.74
C ASP A 306 -43.92 15.28 0.61
N LYS A 307 -43.54 14.84 -0.59
CA LYS A 307 -43.89 15.56 -1.82
C LYS A 307 -44.58 14.58 -2.76
N GLN A 308 -45.88 14.82 -2.96
CA GLN A 308 -46.86 14.11 -3.80
C GLN A 308 -46.30 13.16 -4.87
N LEU A 309 -46.93 11.99 -4.98
CA LEU A 309 -46.58 10.80 -5.76
C LEU A 309 -45.56 9.91 -5.05
N PHE A 310 -46.01 8.82 -4.43
CA PHE A 310 -45.63 7.44 -4.82
C PHE A 310 -46.43 6.46 -3.95
N ALA A 311 -47.08 5.51 -4.64
CA ALA A 311 -48.08 4.59 -4.11
C ALA A 311 -47.55 3.71 -2.96
N THR A 312 -48.43 3.50 -1.98
CA THR A 312 -48.65 2.38 -1.02
C THR A 312 -47.62 1.26 -0.79
N THR A 313 -46.63 1.02 -1.65
CA THR A 313 -45.67 -0.08 -1.54
C THR A 313 -44.40 0.28 -0.75
N ILE A 314 -43.95 1.56 -0.75
CA ILE A 314 -42.74 1.99 0.00
C ILE A 314 -43.06 2.49 1.43
N ARG A 315 -44.29 2.91 1.72
CA ARG A 315 -44.72 3.25 3.09
C ARG A 315 -44.57 2.07 4.08
N ARG A 316 -44.47 0.84 3.59
CA ARG A 316 -44.22 -0.36 4.42
C ARG A 316 -42.80 -0.43 5.01
N GLY A 317 -41.84 0.37 4.53
CA GLY A 317 -40.45 0.36 4.98
C GLY A 317 -40.02 1.54 5.86
N ILE A 318 -40.88 2.54 6.06
CA ILE A 318 -40.59 3.71 6.90
C ILE A 318 -41.04 3.41 8.34
N PRO A 319 -40.13 3.41 9.33
CA PRO A 319 -40.53 3.24 10.72
C PRO A 319 -41.43 4.39 11.16
N ALA A 320 -42.41 4.10 12.00
CA ALA A 320 -43.31 5.12 12.56
C ALA A 320 -42.50 6.19 13.32
N GLY A 321 -42.87 7.47 13.14
CA GLY A 321 -42.18 8.60 13.77
C GLY A 321 -40.96 9.13 13.02
N PHE A 322 -40.67 8.64 11.81
CA PHE A 322 -39.58 9.13 10.97
C PHE A 322 -40.09 9.84 9.71
N CYS A 323 -39.45 10.93 9.34
CA CYS A 323 -39.90 11.82 8.27
C CYS A 323 -38.82 12.14 7.22
N ILE A 324 -37.57 11.70 7.38
CA ILE A 324 -36.53 11.82 6.35
C ILE A 324 -35.72 10.54 6.29
N GLY A 325 -35.40 10.05 5.09
CA GLY A 325 -34.35 9.04 4.88
C GLY A 325 -33.10 9.71 4.34
N ALA A 326 -31.92 9.39 4.86
CA ALA A 326 -30.67 9.92 4.35
C ALA A 326 -29.67 8.79 4.11
N CYS A 327 -28.87 8.92 3.06
CA CYS A 327 -27.71 8.08 2.78
C CYS A 327 -26.47 8.98 2.66
N LEU A 328 -25.52 8.77 3.56
CA LEU A 328 -24.22 9.44 3.56
C LEU A 328 -23.14 8.46 3.16
N ARG A 329 -22.25 8.87 2.25
CA ARG A 329 -21.06 8.13 1.88
C ARG A 329 -19.86 8.70 2.61
N LEU A 330 -19.21 7.86 3.41
CA LEU A 330 -18.03 8.20 4.19
C LEU A 330 -16.80 7.65 3.50
N ILE A 331 -15.79 8.50 3.32
CA ILE A 331 -14.50 8.14 2.75
C ILE A 331 -13.47 8.04 3.88
N TRP A 332 -13.13 6.81 4.24
CA TRP A 332 -12.18 6.49 5.30
C TRP A 332 -10.76 6.32 4.75
N GLN A 333 -9.81 7.01 5.37
CA GLN A 333 -8.38 6.94 5.04
C GLN A 333 -7.53 7.46 6.22
N CYS A 334 -6.35 6.89 6.41
CA CYS A 334 -5.37 7.38 7.38
C CYS A 334 -3.97 7.46 6.75
N ASP A 335 -3.26 8.56 7.03
CA ASP A 335 -1.92 8.81 6.48
C ASP A 335 -0.78 8.29 7.37
N GLU A 336 -0.97 8.37 8.70
CA GLU A 336 0.05 8.06 9.72
C GLU A 336 -0.02 6.65 10.27
N PHE A 337 -1.18 6.02 10.14
CA PHE A 337 -1.41 4.67 10.64
C PHE A 337 -1.83 3.75 9.51
N ALA A 338 -1.41 2.50 9.63
CA ALA A 338 -1.93 1.44 8.80
C ALA A 338 -3.40 1.17 9.19
N LEU A 339 -4.32 1.78 8.43
CA LEU A 339 -5.75 1.51 8.50
C LEU A 339 -6.09 0.35 7.58
N THR A 340 -6.54 -0.79 8.14
CA THR A 340 -7.05 -1.91 7.34
C THR A 340 -8.54 -1.76 7.06
N ARG A 341 -9.06 -2.62 6.17
CA ARG A 341 -10.50 -2.65 5.86
C ARG A 341 -11.34 -3.04 7.08
N GLU A 342 -10.86 -3.99 7.87
CA GLU A 342 -11.51 -4.49 9.07
C GLU A 342 -11.58 -3.39 10.13
N ILE A 343 -10.48 -2.68 10.37
CA ILE A 343 -10.45 -1.57 11.32
C ILE A 343 -11.38 -0.44 10.87
N ALA A 344 -11.35 -0.06 9.59
CA ALA A 344 -12.28 0.95 9.05
C ALA A 344 -13.75 0.53 9.21
N ARG A 345 -14.07 -0.75 8.96
CA ARG A 345 -15.41 -1.31 9.20
C ARG A 345 -15.78 -1.27 10.69
N ASP A 346 -14.86 -1.59 11.59
CA ASP A 346 -15.14 -1.64 13.01
C ASP A 346 -15.40 -0.23 13.55
N PHE A 347 -14.62 0.78 13.15
CA PHE A 347 -14.94 2.18 13.45
C PHE A 347 -16.23 2.67 12.80
N GLN A 348 -16.55 2.17 11.60
CA GLN A 348 -17.84 2.44 10.98
C GLN A 348 -19.00 1.90 11.84
N LEU A 349 -18.85 0.75 12.49
CA LEU A 349 -19.85 0.20 13.41
C LEU A 349 -19.91 0.98 14.74
N GLU A 350 -18.79 1.45 15.26
CA GLU A 350 -18.78 2.32 16.44
C GLU A 350 -19.43 3.68 16.15
N LEU A 351 -19.12 4.29 15.00
CA LEU A 351 -19.76 5.52 14.55
C LEU A 351 -21.28 5.36 14.48
N ARG A 352 -21.75 4.22 13.97
CA ARG A 352 -23.18 3.90 13.92
C ARG A 352 -23.83 3.97 15.31
N LYS A 353 -23.20 3.35 16.31
CA LYS A 353 -23.69 3.40 17.71
C LYS A 353 -23.67 4.82 18.28
N TYR A 354 -22.60 5.59 18.03
CA TYR A 354 -22.50 6.97 18.46
C TYR A 354 -23.61 7.84 17.86
N LEU A 355 -23.90 7.67 16.56
CA LEU A 355 -24.93 8.43 15.87
C LEU A 355 -26.34 8.13 16.39
N GLU A 356 -26.67 6.86 16.66
CA GLU A 356 -28.00 6.47 17.18
C GLU A 356 -28.23 6.83 18.65
N ASN A 357 -27.16 6.99 19.44
CA ASN A 357 -27.27 7.21 20.89
C ASN A 357 -26.82 8.61 21.27
N ASP A 358 -25.51 8.84 21.30
CA ASP A 358 -24.91 10.05 21.86
C ASP A 358 -25.27 11.31 21.07
N PHE A 359 -25.16 11.25 19.74
CA PHE A 359 -25.54 12.36 18.86
C PHE A 359 -27.03 12.68 18.98
N CYS A 360 -27.88 11.65 18.92
CA CYS A 360 -29.34 11.78 19.07
C CYS A 360 -29.72 12.45 20.39
N HIS A 361 -29.11 12.02 21.49
CA HIS A 361 -29.33 12.59 22.81
C HIS A 361 -28.90 14.06 22.89
N LEU A 362 -27.70 14.39 22.38
CA LEU A 362 -27.16 15.75 22.39
C LEU A 362 -27.97 16.74 21.55
N HIS A 363 -28.53 16.28 20.44
CA HIS A 363 -29.20 17.14 19.45
C HIS A 363 -30.72 16.96 19.44
N GLN A 364 -31.28 16.24 20.41
CA GLN A 364 -32.73 16.01 20.57
C GLN A 364 -33.40 15.51 19.28
N CYS A 365 -32.72 14.60 18.58
CA CYS A 365 -33.23 13.94 17.38
C CYS A 365 -33.20 12.42 17.54
N ILE A 366 -33.88 11.68 16.67
CA ILE A 366 -33.78 10.23 16.62
C ILE A 366 -33.31 9.82 15.23
N LEU A 367 -32.18 9.15 15.19
CA LEU A 367 -31.63 8.48 14.01
C LEU A 367 -31.86 6.99 14.16
N LYS A 368 -32.32 6.34 13.09
CA LYS A 368 -32.41 4.87 13.01
C LYS A 368 -31.70 4.39 11.78
N LEU A 369 -30.52 3.79 11.97
CA LEU A 369 -29.70 3.27 10.89
C LEU A 369 -30.35 2.05 10.24
N ARG A 370 -30.05 1.88 8.96
CA ARG A 370 -30.45 0.73 8.14
C ARG A 370 -29.29 -0.21 7.86
#